data_AF-A0A957NCD4-F1
#
_entry.id   AF-A0A957NCD4-F1
#
_cell.length_a   1.000
_cell.length_b   1.000
_cell.length_c   1.000
_cell.angle_alpha   90.00
_cell.angle_beta   90.00
_cell.angle_gamma   90.00
#
_symmetry.space_group_name_H-M   'P 1'
#
loop_
_entity.id
_entity.type
_entity.pdbx_description
1 polymer ?
#
loop_
_entity_poly.entity_id
_entity_poly.type
_entity_poly.pdbx_seq_one_letter_code
_entity_poly.pdbx_strand_id
1 'polypeptide(L)'
;RTLENAGCHVTYGLVGLKTHAKLSLAVREEEDGLRTYYHVGTGNYNAKTATLYTDFGLYGCQPELAADLMDVFNFLTGYSRQTVYRKILVAPVNMRQRFLDLIDTEAAHALAGRPARLIIQMNGLDDQQLVQKLYEASQAGVQCDLIVRGNCRLRPGLPGISDNIRVLSVIGRFLEHPRI
;
A
#
# COMPACT_ATOMS: atom_id res chain seq x y z
N ARG A 1 22.58 -16.50 -11.55
CA ARG A 1 22.54 -17.85 -12.17
C ARG A 1 22.38 -18.99 -11.18
N THR A 2 22.76 -18.88 -9.90
CA THR A 2 22.58 -19.98 -8.92
C THR A 2 21.13 -20.52 -8.85
N LEU A 3 20.13 -19.63 -8.84
CA LEU A 3 18.71 -20.01 -8.81
C LEU A 3 18.24 -20.65 -10.13
N GLU A 4 18.62 -20.07 -11.27
CA GLU A 4 18.28 -20.62 -12.60
C GLU A 4 18.89 -22.02 -12.78
N ASN A 5 20.13 -22.22 -12.33
CA ASN A 5 20.80 -23.52 -12.35
C ASN A 5 20.11 -24.56 -11.45
N ALA A 6 19.37 -24.12 -10.43
CA ALA A 6 18.56 -24.98 -9.56
C ALA A 6 17.15 -25.23 -10.11
N GLY A 7 16.86 -24.80 -11.35
CA GLY A 7 15.56 -24.99 -11.99
C GLY A 7 14.54 -23.87 -11.71
N CYS A 8 14.93 -22.78 -11.05
CA CYS A 8 14.02 -21.66 -10.82
C CYS A 8 13.85 -20.81 -12.09
N HIS A 9 12.61 -20.51 -12.46
CA HIS A 9 12.32 -19.48 -13.45
C HIS A 9 12.51 -18.10 -12.81
N VAL A 10 13.58 -17.41 -13.18
CA VAL A 10 13.87 -16.06 -12.70
C VAL A 10 13.41 -15.06 -13.75
N THR A 11 12.47 -14.21 -13.39
CA THR A 11 12.02 -13.10 -14.25
C THR A 11 12.46 -11.78 -13.66
N TYR A 12 13.03 -10.94 -14.51
CA TYR A 12 13.31 -9.55 -14.18
C TYR A 12 12.05 -8.75 -14.49
N GLY A 13 11.59 -7.93 -13.54
CA GLY A 13 10.33 -7.20 -13.64
C GLY A 13 10.22 -6.32 -14.88
N LEU A 14 9.06 -5.68 -15.04
CA LEU A 14 8.74 -4.85 -16.20
C LEU A 14 9.77 -3.74 -16.45
N VAL A 15 10.24 -3.61 -17.70
CA VAL A 15 11.20 -2.58 -18.11
C VAL A 15 10.65 -1.18 -17.78
N GLY A 16 11.47 -0.36 -17.13
CA GLY A 16 11.09 0.99 -16.72
C GLY A 16 10.32 1.08 -15.40
N LEU A 17 9.97 -0.06 -14.78
CA LEU A 17 9.30 -0.10 -13.48
C LEU A 17 10.12 -0.86 -12.45
N LYS A 18 10.08 -0.40 -11.20
CA LYS A 18 10.67 -1.12 -10.06
C LYS A 18 9.57 -1.83 -9.28
N THR A 19 9.72 -3.13 -9.07
CA THR A 19 8.84 -3.88 -8.19
C THR A 19 9.19 -3.61 -6.73
N HIS A 20 8.29 -2.96 -6.01
CA HIS A 20 8.45 -2.70 -4.57
C HIS A 20 7.50 -3.54 -3.70
N ALA A 21 6.55 -4.27 -4.29
CA ALA A 21 5.66 -5.17 -3.54
C ALA A 21 6.45 -6.35 -2.94
N LYS A 22 6.03 -6.82 -1.76
CA LYS A 22 6.61 -8.01 -1.12
C LYS A 22 5.56 -9.07 -0.93
N LEU A 23 5.54 -9.95 -1.91
CA LEU A 23 4.52 -10.96 -2.09
C LEU A 23 5.23 -12.32 -2.13
N SER A 24 4.58 -13.35 -1.61
CA SER A 24 4.97 -14.74 -1.81
C SER A 24 3.69 -15.56 -1.99
N LEU A 25 3.74 -16.55 -2.87
CA LEU A 25 2.65 -17.46 -3.15
C LEU A 25 3.15 -18.90 -3.08
N ALA A 26 2.33 -19.79 -2.55
CA ALA A 26 2.52 -21.23 -2.60
C ALA A 26 1.23 -21.87 -3.08
N VAL A 27 1.29 -22.58 -4.22
CA VAL A 27 0.19 -23.40 -4.71
C VAL A 27 0.47 -24.84 -4.27
N ARG A 28 -0.49 -25.45 -3.56
CA ARG A 28 -0.38 -26.81 -3.03
C ARG A 28 -1.60 -27.61 -3.46
N GLU A 29 -1.38 -28.87 -3.84
CA GLU A 29 -2.46 -29.84 -4.02
C GLU A 29 -2.92 -30.32 -2.63
N GLU A 30 -4.19 -30.10 -2.33
CA GLU A 30 -4.90 -30.58 -1.15
C GLU A 30 -5.89 -31.69 -1.53
N GLU A 31 -6.50 -32.34 -0.54
CA GLU A 31 -7.56 -33.32 -0.76
C GLU A 31 -8.75 -32.77 -1.57
N ASP A 32 -9.08 -31.47 -1.43
CA ASP A 32 -10.17 -30.79 -2.13
C ASP A 32 -9.73 -30.08 -3.43
N GLY A 33 -8.48 -30.26 -3.86
CA GLY A 33 -7.91 -29.70 -5.08
C GLY A 33 -6.78 -28.69 -4.84
N LEU A 34 -6.50 -27.86 -5.83
CA LEU A 34 -5.42 -26.87 -5.73
C LEU A 34 -5.82 -25.71 -4.82
N ARG A 35 -4.97 -25.41 -3.83
CA ARG A 35 -5.12 -24.27 -2.94
C ARG A 35 -3.90 -23.36 -3.01
N THR A 36 -4.15 -22.06 -3.07
CA THR A 36 -3.12 -21.03 -3.08
C THR A 36 -3.05 -20.34 -1.73
N TYR A 37 -1.88 -20.39 -1.12
CA TYR A 37 -1.51 -19.66 0.09
C TYR A 37 -0.66 -18.44 -0.30
N TYR A 38 -0.78 -17.37 0.47
CA TYR A 38 -0.07 -16.13 0.20
C TYR A 38 0.52 -15.49 1.43
N HIS A 39 1.53 -14.66 1.20
CA HIS A 39 2.04 -13.67 2.13
C HIS A 39 2.09 -12.30 1.45
N VAL A 40 1.62 -11.26 2.16
CA VAL A 40 1.72 -9.86 1.76
C VAL A 40 2.42 -9.07 2.86
N GLY A 41 3.60 -8.52 2.57
CA GLY A 41 4.41 -7.78 3.52
C GLY A 41 4.49 -6.28 3.23
N THR A 42 4.49 -5.46 4.28
CA THR A 42 4.91 -4.04 4.17
C THR A 42 6.43 -3.91 4.02
N GLY A 43 7.17 -4.90 4.53
CA GLY A 43 8.62 -5.01 4.59
C GLY A 43 9.22 -6.00 3.61
N ASN A 44 10.55 -5.96 3.46
CA ASN A 44 11.28 -6.92 2.64
C ASN A 44 11.66 -8.20 3.41
N TYR A 45 12.02 -9.26 2.68
CA TYR A 45 12.39 -10.56 3.25
C TYR A 45 13.85 -10.60 3.77
N ASN A 46 14.41 -9.47 4.23
CA ASN A 46 15.77 -9.41 4.75
C ASN A 46 15.78 -9.61 6.27
N ALA A 47 16.38 -10.72 6.71
CA ALA A 47 16.45 -11.10 8.12
C ALA A 47 17.16 -10.06 9.01
N LYS A 48 18.11 -9.29 8.47
CA LYS A 48 18.81 -8.23 9.23
C LYS A 48 17.92 -7.00 9.44
N THR A 49 17.19 -6.56 8.42
CA THR A 49 16.32 -5.38 8.57
C THR A 49 15.06 -5.71 9.36
N ALA A 50 14.60 -6.96 9.34
CA ALA A 50 13.45 -7.42 10.13
C ALA A 50 13.63 -7.24 11.65
N THR A 51 14.86 -7.17 12.17
CA THR A 51 15.12 -6.91 13.60
C THR A 51 15.16 -5.43 13.96
N LEU A 52 15.21 -4.55 12.95
CA LEU A 52 15.34 -3.11 13.11
C LEU A 52 14.08 -2.35 12.68
N TYR A 53 13.31 -2.89 11.72
CA TYR A 53 12.17 -2.22 11.11
C TYR A 53 10.88 -2.82 11.66
N THR A 54 9.87 -1.98 11.88
CA THR A 54 8.51 -2.47 12.17
C THR A 54 7.81 -2.78 10.86
N ASP A 55 7.19 -3.95 10.74
CA ASP A 55 6.50 -4.36 9.52
C ASP A 55 5.36 -5.33 9.82
N PHE A 56 4.35 -5.35 8.94
CA PHE A 56 3.28 -6.33 8.96
C PHE A 56 3.48 -7.37 7.86
N GLY A 57 3.10 -8.60 8.18
CA GLY A 57 2.97 -9.71 7.23
C GLY A 57 1.59 -10.33 7.35
N LEU A 58 0.81 -10.26 6.28
CA LEU A 58 -0.49 -10.91 6.17
C LEU A 58 -0.31 -12.27 5.50
N TYR A 59 -0.64 -13.35 6.22
CA TYR A 59 -0.74 -14.70 5.66
C TYR A 59 -2.20 -15.08 5.45
N GLY A 60 -2.51 -15.75 4.35
CA GLY A 60 -3.87 -16.23 4.11
C GLY A 60 -4.01 -17.13 2.89
N CYS A 61 -5.24 -17.54 2.63
CA CYS A 61 -5.62 -18.40 1.51
C CYS A 61 -7.01 -18.06 0.95
N GLN A 62 -7.50 -16.83 1.19
CA GLN A 62 -8.79 -16.39 0.67
C GLN A 62 -8.76 -16.40 -0.88
N PRO A 63 -9.70 -17.09 -1.55
CA PRO A 63 -9.62 -17.31 -3.01
C PRO A 63 -9.53 -16.02 -3.82
N GLU A 64 -10.32 -14.99 -3.49
CA GLU A 64 -10.33 -13.73 -4.25
C GLU A 64 -9.01 -12.96 -4.13
N LEU A 65 -8.40 -12.93 -2.94
CA LEU A 65 -7.11 -12.27 -2.74
C LEU A 65 -5.97 -13.08 -3.38
N ALA A 66 -6.02 -14.40 -3.28
CA ALA A 66 -5.06 -15.28 -3.93
C ALA A 66 -5.08 -15.13 -5.45
N ALA A 67 -6.26 -15.07 -6.06
CA ALA A 67 -6.42 -14.84 -7.50
C ALA A 67 -5.86 -13.48 -7.94
N ASP A 68 -6.16 -12.41 -7.20
CA ASP A 68 -5.60 -11.08 -7.46
C ASP A 68 -4.06 -11.07 -7.36
N LEU A 69 -3.48 -11.77 -6.39
CA LEU A 69 -2.03 -11.87 -6.26
C LEU A 69 -1.41 -12.69 -7.40
N MET A 70 -2.04 -13.80 -7.82
CA MET A 70 -1.62 -14.55 -9.00
C MET A 70 -1.63 -13.65 -10.25
N ASP A 71 -2.65 -12.82 -10.41
CA ASP A 71 -2.72 -11.85 -11.50
C ASP A 71 -1.55 -10.84 -11.46
N VAL A 72 -1.11 -10.40 -10.27
CA VAL A 72 0.10 -9.57 -10.12
C VAL A 72 1.35 -10.31 -10.58
N PHE A 73 1.53 -11.58 -10.20
CA PHE A 73 2.69 -12.36 -10.65
C PHE A 73 2.70 -12.54 -12.17
N ASN A 74 1.53 -12.80 -12.78
CA ASN A 74 1.37 -12.91 -14.24
C ASN A 74 1.67 -11.57 -14.94
N PHE A 75 1.26 -10.46 -14.35
CA PHE A 75 1.57 -9.12 -14.85
C PHE A 75 3.08 -8.83 -14.81
N LEU A 76 3.74 -9.15 -13.70
CA LEU A 76 5.19 -8.92 -13.52
C LEU A 76 6.06 -9.78 -14.43
N THR A 77 5.57 -10.95 -14.83
CA THR A 77 6.27 -11.90 -15.69
C THR A 77 5.96 -11.71 -17.18
N GLY A 78 5.09 -10.75 -17.52
CA GLY A 78 4.77 -10.38 -18.90
C GLY A 78 3.69 -11.25 -19.56
N TYR A 79 3.02 -12.13 -18.81
CA TYR A 79 1.97 -13.00 -19.34
C TYR A 79 0.61 -12.31 -19.48
N SER A 80 0.39 -11.14 -18.87
CA SER A 80 -0.91 -10.45 -18.92
C SER A 80 -0.77 -8.93 -18.82
N ARG A 81 -1.72 -8.20 -19.45
CA ARG A 81 -1.96 -6.77 -19.23
C ARG A 81 -3.16 -6.61 -18.29
N GLN A 82 -3.02 -7.08 -17.05
CA GLN A 82 -4.09 -6.96 -16.08
C GLN A 82 -4.30 -5.50 -15.67
N THR A 83 -5.53 -5.01 -15.82
CA THR A 83 -5.91 -3.62 -15.51
C THR A 83 -6.90 -3.52 -14.35
N VAL A 84 -7.50 -4.64 -13.94
CA VAL A 84 -8.52 -4.68 -12.89
C VAL A 84 -8.15 -5.71 -11.84
N TYR A 85 -8.27 -5.32 -10.57
CA TYR A 85 -8.09 -6.16 -9.39
C TYR A 85 -9.34 -6.06 -8.52
N ARG A 86 -9.70 -7.14 -7.83
CA ARG A 86 -10.95 -7.28 -7.07
C ARG A 86 -10.86 -6.65 -5.69
N LYS A 87 -9.73 -6.86 -5.02
CA LYS A 87 -9.48 -6.51 -3.61
C LYS A 87 -8.23 -5.67 -3.42
N ILE A 88 -7.17 -5.95 -4.18
CA ILE A 88 -5.88 -5.28 -3.97
C ILE A 88 -5.73 -4.00 -4.78
N LEU A 89 -4.90 -3.11 -4.25
CA LEU A 89 -4.45 -1.91 -4.94
C LEU A 89 -3.03 -2.13 -5.47
N VAL A 90 -2.85 -1.95 -6.77
CA VAL A 90 -1.59 -2.18 -7.48
C VAL A 90 -1.19 -0.88 -8.16
N ALA A 91 0.01 -0.40 -7.87
CA ALA A 91 0.61 0.71 -8.59
C ALA A 91 1.30 0.21 -9.88
N PRO A 92 1.27 0.98 -10.97
CA PRO A 92 0.59 2.27 -11.15
C PRO A 92 -0.88 2.16 -11.60
N VAL A 93 -1.48 0.96 -11.53
CA VAL A 93 -2.76 0.63 -12.20
C VAL A 93 -3.97 1.33 -11.57
N ASN A 94 -4.29 1.05 -10.31
CA ASN A 94 -5.53 1.54 -9.67
C ASN A 94 -5.29 2.25 -8.32
N MET A 95 -4.09 2.12 -7.74
CA MET A 95 -3.82 2.54 -6.36
C MET A 95 -4.01 4.04 -6.14
N ARG A 96 -3.43 4.90 -6.99
CA ARG A 96 -3.52 6.36 -6.81
C ARG A 96 -4.97 6.84 -6.90
N GLN A 97 -5.69 6.42 -7.95
CA GLN A 97 -7.08 6.82 -8.13
C GLN A 97 -7.92 6.38 -6.93
N ARG A 98 -7.72 5.15 -6.45
CA ARG A 98 -8.45 4.67 -5.29
C ARG A 98 -8.19 5.50 -4.03
N PHE A 99 -6.96 5.94 -3.78
CA PHE A 99 -6.67 6.84 -2.65
C PHE A 99 -7.39 8.18 -2.79
N LEU A 100 -7.43 8.76 -3.99
CA LEU A 100 -8.20 9.99 -4.23
C LEU A 100 -9.70 9.78 -3.94
N ASP A 101 -10.27 8.69 -4.45
CA ASP A 101 -11.70 8.37 -4.24
C ASP A 101 -12.04 8.15 -2.76
N LEU A 102 -11.15 7.53 -2.00
CA LEU A 102 -11.32 7.32 -0.55
C LEU A 102 -11.31 8.65 0.21
N ILE A 103 -10.41 9.56 -0.15
CA ILE A 103 -10.38 10.91 0.45
C ILE A 103 -11.65 11.69 0.08
N ASP A 104 -12.10 11.60 -1.17
CA ASP A 104 -13.35 12.22 -1.63
C ASP A 104 -14.58 11.71 -0.90
N THR A 105 -14.62 10.41 -0.63
CA THR A 105 -15.71 9.78 0.13
C THR A 105 -15.81 10.37 1.53
N GLU A 106 -14.68 10.53 2.22
CA GLU A 106 -14.66 11.14 3.55
C GLU A 106 -14.98 12.64 3.51
N ALA A 107 -14.53 13.37 2.49
CA ALA A 107 -14.90 14.77 2.29
C ALA A 107 -16.42 14.92 2.09
N ALA A 108 -17.04 14.05 1.29
CA ALA A 108 -18.49 14.04 1.11
C ALA A 108 -19.24 13.70 2.40
N HIS A 109 -18.71 12.79 3.23
CA HIS A 109 -19.25 12.50 4.56
C HIS A 109 -19.22 13.75 5.46
N ALA A 110 -18.09 14.46 5.52
CA ALA A 110 -17.96 15.68 6.32
C ALA A 110 -18.94 16.79 5.87
N LEU A 111 -19.04 17.02 4.55
CA LEU A 111 -19.99 17.99 3.98
C LEU A 111 -21.45 17.65 4.27
N ALA A 112 -21.77 16.37 4.40
CA ALA A 112 -23.10 15.89 4.82
C ALA A 112 -23.32 15.93 6.34
N GLY A 113 -22.39 16.49 7.12
CA GLY A 113 -22.46 16.56 8.58
C GLY A 113 -22.24 15.21 9.29
N ARG A 114 -21.70 14.21 8.58
CA ARG A 114 -21.41 12.89 9.15
C ARG A 114 -20.00 12.88 9.76
N PRO A 115 -19.73 12.01 10.74
CA PRO A 115 -18.37 11.79 11.21
C PRO A 115 -17.47 11.33 10.06
N ALA A 116 -16.35 12.03 9.86
CA ALA A 116 -15.39 11.74 8.81
C ALA A 116 -13.96 11.87 9.34
N ARG A 117 -13.13 10.85 9.11
CA ARG A 117 -11.76 10.83 9.62
C ARG A 117 -10.83 10.00 8.75
N LEU A 118 -9.64 10.54 8.52
CA LEU A 118 -8.54 9.85 7.87
C LEU A 118 -7.41 9.65 8.89
N ILE A 119 -6.93 8.42 9.02
CA ILE A 119 -5.72 8.09 9.78
C ILE A 119 -4.80 7.37 8.81
N ILE A 120 -3.63 7.95 8.54
CA ILE A 120 -2.73 7.48 7.50
C ILE A 120 -1.31 7.38 8.05
N GLN A 121 -0.68 6.22 7.92
CA GLN A 121 0.68 5.98 8.34
C GLN A 121 1.56 5.66 7.14
N MET A 122 2.70 6.36 7.02
CA MET A 122 3.62 6.12 5.92
C MET A 122 5.04 6.59 6.22
N ASN A 123 5.96 6.20 5.35
CA ASN A 123 7.36 6.60 5.45
C ASN A 123 7.60 8.03 4.95
N GLY A 124 6.83 8.49 3.97
CA GLY A 124 6.96 9.84 3.40
C GLY A 124 5.78 10.21 2.51
N LEU A 125 5.49 11.50 2.43
CA LEU A 125 4.37 12.09 1.70
C LEU A 125 4.85 13.25 0.81
N ASP A 126 5.01 13.01 -0.49
CA ASP A 126 5.48 14.01 -1.46
C ASP A 126 4.56 14.21 -2.67
N ASP A 127 3.61 13.30 -2.90
CA ASP A 127 2.73 13.32 -4.06
C ASP A 127 1.82 14.55 -4.00
N GLN A 128 1.97 15.44 -4.98
CA GLN A 128 1.29 16.73 -5.00
C GLN A 128 -0.24 16.58 -5.08
N GLN A 129 -0.74 15.60 -5.84
CA GLN A 129 -2.18 15.41 -6.01
C GLN A 129 -2.81 14.90 -4.71
N LEU A 130 -2.17 13.94 -4.04
CA LEU A 130 -2.64 13.46 -2.74
C LEU A 130 -2.57 14.55 -1.66
N VAL A 131 -1.50 15.36 -1.62
CA VAL A 131 -1.39 16.47 -0.66
C VAL A 131 -2.50 17.50 -0.88
N GLN A 132 -2.75 17.88 -2.15
CA GLN A 132 -3.84 18.81 -2.47
C GLN A 132 -5.19 18.25 -2.04
N LYS A 133 -5.43 16.96 -2.28
CA LYS A 133 -6.66 16.28 -1.89
C LYS A 133 -6.87 16.23 -0.37
N LEU A 134 -5.80 16.05 0.39
CA LEU A 134 -5.85 16.11 1.86
C LEU A 134 -6.19 17.51 2.39
N TYR A 135 -5.73 18.58 1.72
CA TYR A 135 -6.18 19.93 2.05
C TYR A 135 -7.66 20.14 1.76
N GLU A 136 -8.15 19.68 0.60
CA GLU A 136 -9.58 19.74 0.26
C GLU A 136 -10.44 18.99 1.30
N ALA A 137 -10.01 17.81 1.72
CA ALA A 137 -10.68 17.06 2.79
C ALA A 137 -10.69 17.81 4.12
N SER A 138 -9.57 18.42 4.52
CA SER A 138 -9.51 19.26 5.71
C SER A 138 -10.46 20.44 5.63
N GLN A 139 -10.52 21.14 4.49
CA GLN A 139 -11.44 22.25 4.25
C GLN A 139 -12.91 21.83 4.29
N ALA A 140 -13.22 20.60 3.89
CA ALA A 140 -14.54 20.00 4.02
C ALA A 140 -14.90 19.62 5.47
N GLY A 141 -13.96 19.67 6.41
CA GLY A 141 -14.15 19.35 7.82
C GLY A 141 -13.67 17.96 8.26
N VAL A 142 -13.00 17.21 7.38
CA VAL A 142 -12.45 15.88 7.71
C VAL A 142 -11.30 16.02 8.70
N GLN A 143 -11.33 15.24 9.78
CA GLN A 143 -10.20 15.13 10.71
C GLN A 143 -9.12 14.22 10.12
N CYS A 144 -7.90 14.73 9.96
CA CYS A 144 -6.80 14.01 9.32
C CYS A 144 -5.62 13.84 10.28
N ASP A 145 -5.29 12.58 10.60
CA ASP A 145 -4.11 12.20 11.37
C ASP A 145 -3.08 11.53 10.47
N LEU A 146 -1.97 12.22 10.22
CA LEU A 146 -0.88 11.72 9.38
C LEU A 146 0.32 11.34 10.24
N ILE A 147 0.69 10.08 10.23
CA ILE A 147 1.86 9.53 10.93
C ILE A 147 2.96 9.33 9.88
N VAL A 148 3.80 10.34 9.70
CA VAL A 148 4.83 10.39 8.65
C VAL A 148 6.20 10.49 9.29
N ARG A 149 6.97 9.39 9.23
CA ARG A 149 8.28 9.35 9.90
C ARG A 149 9.38 10.11 9.16
N GLY A 150 9.30 10.19 7.84
CA GLY A 150 10.33 10.77 6.97
C GLY A 150 9.91 12.12 6.42
N ASN A 151 10.10 12.30 5.12
CA ASN A 151 9.78 13.54 4.43
C ASN A 151 8.26 13.75 4.31
N CYS A 152 7.80 14.96 4.58
CA CYS A 152 6.40 15.35 4.43
C CYS A 152 6.33 16.73 3.78
N ARG A 153 5.74 16.80 2.59
CA ARG A 153 5.52 18.05 1.85
C ARG A 153 4.29 18.82 2.37
N LEU A 154 3.36 18.12 3.02
CA LEU A 154 2.15 18.72 3.57
C LEU A 154 2.49 19.61 4.78
N ARG A 155 1.88 20.78 4.85
CA ARG A 155 2.01 21.74 5.96
C ARG A 155 0.71 21.79 6.77
N PRO A 156 0.69 21.28 8.02
CA PRO A 156 -0.49 21.35 8.89
C PRO A 156 -0.67 22.75 9.50
N GLY A 157 -1.90 23.06 9.96
CA GLY A 157 -2.21 24.28 10.70
C GLY A 157 -2.23 25.58 9.88
N LEU A 158 -2.42 25.49 8.56
CA LEU A 158 -2.66 26.65 7.71
C LEU A 158 -4.13 27.09 7.85
N PRO A 159 -4.40 28.34 8.25
CA PRO A 159 -5.76 28.84 8.41
C PRO A 159 -6.60 28.69 7.15
N GLY A 160 -7.77 28.06 7.26
CA GLY A 160 -8.72 27.81 6.19
C GLY A 160 -8.26 26.74 5.18
N ILE A 161 -7.18 26.00 5.45
CA ILE A 161 -6.60 25.01 4.52
C ILE A 161 -6.34 23.69 5.24
N SER A 162 -5.57 23.71 6.33
CA SER A 162 -5.13 22.50 7.04
C SER A 162 -5.37 22.56 8.54
N ASP A 163 -6.40 23.29 8.97
CA ASP A 163 -6.82 23.39 10.38
C ASP A 163 -7.17 22.03 10.99
N ASN A 164 -7.69 21.11 10.18
CA ASN A 164 -8.10 19.77 10.62
C ASN A 164 -7.04 18.69 10.36
N ILE A 165 -5.81 19.08 10.02
CA ILE A 165 -4.72 18.13 9.76
C ILE A 165 -3.68 18.18 10.88
N ARG A 166 -3.46 17.02 11.51
CA ARG A 166 -2.36 16.78 12.44
C ARG A 166 -1.31 15.90 11.76
N VAL A 167 -0.05 16.33 11.81
CA VAL A 167 1.09 15.53 11.36
C VAL A 167 1.96 15.16 12.56
N LEU A 168 2.26 13.87 12.69
CA LEU A 168 3.09 13.29 13.74
C LEU A 168 4.24 12.52 13.10
N SER A 169 5.42 12.58 13.71
CA SER A 169 6.55 11.72 13.37
C SER A 169 6.96 10.95 14.62
N VAL A 170 7.02 9.62 14.52
CA VAL A 170 7.41 8.74 15.62
C VAL A 170 8.82 8.23 15.35
N ILE A 171 9.75 8.60 16.22
CA ILE A 171 11.13 8.13 16.20
C ILE A 171 11.38 7.34 17.47
N GLY A 172 11.70 6.06 17.32
CA GLY A 172 11.97 5.15 18.43
C GLY A 172 13.20 4.30 18.18
N ARG A 173 13.35 3.24 18.99
CA ARG A 173 14.41 2.24 18.81
C ARG A 173 14.31 1.53 17.46
N PHE A 174 13.08 1.22 17.04
CA PHE A 174 12.80 0.61 15.75
C PHE A 174 12.49 1.67 14.71
N LEU A 175 12.83 1.37 13.46
CA LEU A 175 12.49 2.22 12.33
C LEU A 175 11.04 1.95 11.92
N GLU A 176 10.17 2.94 12.09
CA GLU A 176 8.78 2.85 11.64
C GLU A 176 8.71 2.64 10.13
N HIS A 177 8.31 1.46 9.67
CA HIS A 177 8.27 1.13 8.24
C HIS A 177 6.90 0.73 7.66
N PRO A 178 5.86 0.36 8.43
CA PRO A 178 4.61 -0.07 7.83
C PRO A 178 3.88 1.12 7.21
N ARG A 179 3.00 0.81 6.25
CA ARG A 179 2.16 1.78 5.54
C ARG A 179 0.72 1.31 5.68
N ILE A 180 -0.12 2.14 6.29
CA ILE A 180 -1.53 1.84 6.62
C ILE A 180 -2.38 3.02 6.17
#